data_AF-A0A1Z5IJ44-F1
#
_entry.id   AF-A0A1Z5IJ44-F1
#
_cell.length_a   1.000
_cell.length_b   1.000
_cell.length_c   1.000
_cell.angle_alpha   90.00
_cell.angle_beta   90.00
_cell.angle_gamma   90.00
#
_symmetry.space_group_name_H-M   'P 1'
#
loop_
_entity.id
_entity.type
_entity.pdbx_description
1 polymer ?
#
loop_
_entity_poly.entity_id
_entity_poly.type
_entity_poly.pdbx_seq_one_letter_code
_entity_poly.pdbx_strand_id
1 'polypeptide(L)'
;MTQCINLVGTLQSEPKLIKPDPVMLYVSIITDDGQTLHCIVVSHALDFFYRAHAQSKIAAYGHFNQRHQFVITKYFVWAQVS
;
A
#
# COMPACT_ATOMS: atom_id res chain seq x y z
N MET A 1 -5.50 -1.07 -21.70
CA MET A 1 -5.38 -0.04 -20.65
C MET A 1 -5.54 -0.74 -19.32
N THR A 2 -4.61 -0.55 -18.38
CA THR A 2 -4.73 -1.14 -17.04
C THR A 2 -5.72 -0.31 -16.24
N GLN A 3 -6.84 -0.91 -15.81
CA GLN A 3 -7.84 -0.21 -15.02
C GLN A 3 -7.30 0.04 -13.61
N CYS A 4 -7.33 1.30 -13.20
CA CYS A 4 -6.97 1.68 -11.83
C CYS A 4 -8.24 1.83 -10.98
N ILE A 5 -8.14 1.44 -9.71
CA ILE A 5 -9.22 1.48 -8.72
C ILE A 5 -8.74 2.16 -7.44
N ASN A 6 -9.70 2.64 -6.65
CA ASN A 6 -9.46 3.15 -5.30
C ASN A 6 -9.78 2.06 -4.28
N LEU A 7 -9.01 2.01 -3.20
CA LEU A 7 -9.31 1.19 -2.03
C LEU A 7 -9.04 1.97 -0.75
N VAL A 8 -9.74 1.58 0.30
CA VAL A 8 -9.53 2.05 1.67
C VAL A 8 -9.33 0.82 2.54
N GLY A 9 -8.39 0.91 3.48
CA GLY A 9 -8.12 -0.17 4.39
C GLY A 9 -7.10 0.18 5.46
N THR A 10 -6.63 -0.84 6.17
CA THR A 10 -5.69 -0.70 7.28
C THR A 10 -4.47 -1.59 7.03
N LEU A 11 -3.27 -1.08 7.29
CA LEU A 11 -2.06 -1.89 7.24
C LEU A 11 -2.08 -2.94 8.36
N GLN A 12 -1.85 -4.20 7.99
CA GLN A 12 -1.75 -5.29 8.96
C GLN A 12 -0.37 -5.37 9.64
N SER A 13 0.67 -4.87 8.98
CA SER A 13 2.05 -4.89 9.48
C SER A 13 2.84 -3.69 8.99
N GLU A 14 4.02 -3.48 9.57
CA GLU A 14 5.01 -2.54 9.04
C GLU A 14 5.32 -2.85 7.56
N PRO A 15 5.55 -1.82 6.73
CA PRO A 15 6.02 -2.02 5.37
C PRO A 15 7.37 -2.75 5.34
N LYS A 16 7.53 -3.66 4.39
CA LYS A 16 8.77 -4.45 4.23
C LYS A 16 9.50 -4.05 2.95
N LEU A 17 10.76 -3.63 3.07
CA LEU A 17 11.62 -3.42 1.91
C LEU A 17 11.96 -4.76 1.25
N ILE A 18 11.59 -4.92 -0.02
CA ILE A 18 11.83 -6.15 -0.79
C ILE A 18 12.81 -5.94 -1.96
N LYS A 19 13.04 -4.69 -2.37
CA LYS A 19 14.09 -4.32 -3.32
C LYS A 19 14.63 -2.93 -2.98
N PRO A 20 15.95 -2.72 -2.91
CA PRO A 20 16.52 -1.42 -2.60
C PRO A 20 16.57 -0.46 -3.80
N ASP A 21 16.67 -0.95 -5.04
CA ASP A 21 16.78 -0.10 -6.23
C ASP A 21 16.11 -0.71 -7.51
N PRO A 22 15.08 -0.07 -8.10
CA PRO A 22 14.28 0.98 -7.46
C PRO A 22 13.66 0.46 -6.17
N VAL A 23 13.47 1.35 -5.19
CA VAL A 23 12.88 1.01 -3.88
C VAL A 23 11.51 0.39 -4.09
N MET A 24 11.33 -0.81 -3.55
CA MET A 24 10.07 -1.55 -3.61
C MET A 24 9.72 -2.05 -2.23
N LEU A 25 8.50 -1.72 -1.80
CA LEU A 25 7.94 -2.20 -0.54
C LEU A 25 6.84 -3.22 -0.79
N TYR A 26 6.76 -4.19 0.10
CA TYR A 26 5.59 -5.03 0.29
C TYR A 26 4.79 -4.53 1.48
N VAL A 27 3.47 -4.44 1.33
CA VAL A 27 2.53 -4.17 2.42
C VAL A 27 1.31 -5.09 2.32
N SER A 28 0.70 -5.40 3.46
CA SER A 28 -0.57 -6.12 3.52
C SER A 28 -1.65 -5.19 4.05
N ILE A 29 -2.73 -5.04 3.29
CA ILE A 29 -3.86 -4.16 3.62
C ILE A 29 -5.08 -5.04 3.87
N ILE A 30 -5.74 -4.87 5.01
CA ILE A 30 -7.10 -5.36 5.18
C ILE A 30 -8.08 -4.27 4.73
N THR A 31 -8.87 -4.53 3.71
CA THR A 31 -9.88 -3.60 3.19
C THR A 31 -11.09 -3.55 4.11
N ASP A 32 -11.91 -2.49 3.98
CA ASP A 32 -13.11 -2.31 4.81
C ASP A 32 -14.15 -3.44 4.63
N ASP A 33 -14.13 -4.16 3.51
CA ASP A 33 -14.96 -5.36 3.26
C ASP A 33 -14.33 -6.66 3.80
N GLY A 34 -13.21 -6.57 4.51
CA GLY A 34 -12.55 -7.68 5.20
C GLY A 34 -11.58 -8.50 4.34
N GLN A 35 -11.37 -8.15 3.07
CA GLN A 35 -10.40 -8.84 2.21
C GLN A 35 -8.96 -8.43 2.58
N THR A 36 -8.04 -9.39 2.54
CA THR A 36 -6.60 -9.09 2.66
C THR A 36 -6.00 -8.95 1.27
N LEU A 37 -5.38 -7.79 1.01
CA LEU A 37 -4.70 -7.50 -0.24
C LEU A 37 -3.18 -7.44 -0.03
N HIS A 38 -2.48 -8.15 -0.92
CA HIS A 38 -1.03 -8.09 -1.04
C HIS A 38 -0.66 -6.97 -2.00
N CYS A 39 0.07 -5.98 -1.48
CA CYS A 39 0.31 -4.75 -2.20
C CYS A 39 1.81 -4.49 -2.40
N ILE A 40 2.11 -3.79 -3.49
CA ILE A 40 3.46 -3.34 -3.84
C ILE A 40 3.45 -1.82 -3.92
N VAL A 41 4.41 -1.16 -3.27
CA VAL A 41 4.64 0.27 -3.38
C VAL A 41 5.95 0.51 -4.10
N VAL A 42 5.89 1.25 -5.21
CA VAL A 42 7.07 1.64 -6.00
C VAL A 42 7.18 3.16 -6.09
N SER A 43 6.05 3.84 -6.33
CA SER A 43 6.01 5.31 -6.42
C SER A 43 6.06 5.92 -5.02
N HIS A 44 6.99 6.86 -4.82
CA HIS A 44 7.22 7.53 -3.52
C HIS A 44 7.44 6.55 -2.35
N ALA A 45 8.04 5.38 -2.62
CA ALA A 45 8.16 4.30 -1.66
C ALA A 45 8.86 4.72 -0.35
N LEU A 46 9.88 5.57 -0.39
CA LEU A 46 10.56 6.05 0.83
C LEU A 46 9.66 6.94 1.71
N ASP A 47 8.83 7.80 1.10
CA ASP A 47 7.86 8.61 1.86
C ASP A 47 6.77 7.73 2.48
N PHE A 48 6.30 6.72 1.73
CA PHE A 48 5.39 5.72 2.26
C PHE A 48 6.02 4.96 3.45
N PHE A 49 7.27 4.52 3.30
CA PHE A 49 8.02 3.80 4.33
C PHE A 49 8.14 4.61 5.63
N TYR A 50 8.29 5.93 5.52
CA TYR A 50 8.42 6.81 6.67
C TYR A 50 7.10 7.10 7.38
N ARG A 51 5.98 7.16 6.65
CA ARG A 51 4.68 7.58 7.20
C ARG A 51 3.78 6.43 7.62
N ALA A 52 3.86 5.30 6.93
CA ALA A 52 2.93 4.21 7.09
C ALA A 52 3.48 3.18 8.07
N HIS A 53 2.75 2.97 9.16
CA HIS A 53 3.04 1.97 10.19
C HIS A 53 1.99 0.87 10.22
N ALA A 54 2.26 -0.20 10.95
CA ALA A 54 1.23 -1.16 11.32
C ALA A 54 0.00 -0.42 11.88
N GLN A 55 -1.21 -0.89 11.55
CA GLN A 55 -2.48 -0.30 11.95
C GLN A 55 -2.77 1.10 11.36
N SER A 56 -1.88 1.64 10.52
CA SER A 56 -2.18 2.88 9.79
C SER A 56 -3.35 2.65 8.86
N LYS A 57 -4.36 3.50 8.98
CA LYS A 57 -5.45 3.55 8.03
C LYS A 57 -4.95 4.27 6.78
N ILE A 58 -5.26 3.74 5.60
CA ILE A 58 -4.81 4.30 4.32
C ILE A 58 -5.91 4.31 3.26
N ALA A 59 -5.80 5.26 2.33
CA ALA A 59 -6.48 5.22 1.04
C ALA A 59 -5.43 5.03 -0.06
N ALA A 60 -5.65 4.12 -0.98
CA ALA A 60 -4.72 3.80 -2.05
C ALA A 60 -5.42 3.80 -3.42
N TYR A 61 -4.71 4.29 -4.42
CA TYR A 61 -5.11 4.25 -5.83
C TYR A 61 -4.06 3.50 -6.62
N GLY A 62 -4.49 2.56 -7.45
CA GLY A 62 -3.57 1.64 -8.10
C GLY A 62 -4.28 0.61 -8.96
N HIS A 63 -3.56 -0.42 -9.34
CA HIS A 63 -4.05 -1.47 -10.22
C HIS A 63 -3.46 -2.83 -9.86
N PHE A 64 -4.09 -3.91 -10.31
CA PHE A 64 -3.53 -5.24 -10.16
C PHE A 64 -2.51 -5.54 -11.26
N ASN A 65 -1.37 -6.12 -10.87
CA ASN A 65 -0.40 -6.67 -11.81
C ASN A 65 -0.79 -8.11 -12.23
N GLN A 66 0.00 -8.71 -13.13
CA GLN A 66 -0.21 -10.09 -13.62
C GLN A 66 -0.11 -11.17 -12.52
N ARG A 67 0.45 -10.84 -11.36
CA ARG A 67 0.57 -11.72 -10.18
C ARG A 67 -0.55 -11.50 -9.16
N HIS A 68 -1.60 -10.77 -9.52
CA HIS A 68 -2.72 -10.40 -8.63
C HIS A 68 -2.31 -9.58 -7.39
N GLN A 69 -1.17 -8.88 -7.45
CA GLN A 69 -0.76 -7.94 -6.41
C GLN A 69 -1.28 -6.55 -6.76
N PHE A 70 -1.75 -5.81 -5.76
CA PHE A 70 -2.20 -4.44 -5.95
C PHE A 70 -1.01 -3.46 -5.92
N VAL A 71 -0.70 -2.86 -7.06
CA VAL A 71 0.38 -1.89 -7.21
C VAL A 71 -0.13 -0.50 -6.87
N ILE A 72 0.33 0.04 -5.75
CA ILE A 72 -0.05 1.36 -5.26
C ILE A 72 0.70 2.42 -6.07
N THR A 73 -0.07 3.30 -6.72
CA THR A 73 0.44 4.41 -7.54
C THR A 73 0.31 5.75 -6.82
N LYS A 74 -0.77 5.94 -6.06
CA LYS A 74 -0.96 7.09 -5.16
C LYS A 74 -1.52 6.58 -3.84
N TYR A 75 -1.22 7.29 -2.76
CA TYR A 75 -1.72 6.93 -1.44
C TYR A 75 -1.96 8.18 -0.59
N PHE A 76 -2.76 7.98 0.45
CA PHE A 76 -2.93 8.88 1.56
C PHE A 76 -2.88 8.05 2.84
N VAL A 77 -2.00 8.42 3.78
CA VAL A 77 -1.92 7.82 5.10
C VAL A 77 -2.61 8.76 6.07
N TRP A 78 -3.66 8.28 6.76
CA TRP A 78 -4.30 9.08 7.79
C TRP A 78 -3.31 9.28 8.94
N ALA A 79 -3.05 10.54 9.31
CA ALA A 79 -2.23 10.85 10.47
C ALA A 79 -2.87 10.23 11.72
N GLN A 80 -2.07 9.50 12.50
CA GLN A 80 -2.47 9.10 13.85
C GLN A 80 -2.49 10.38 14.68
N VAL A 81 -3.68 10.93 14.93
CA VAL A 81 -3.84 11.95 15.97
C VAL A 81 -3.77 11.19 17.29
N SER A 82 -2.64 11.30 17.97
CA SER A 82 -2.43 10.77 19.32
C SER A 82 -3.17 11.60 20.35
#